data_AF-A0A948Z4K5-F1
#
_entry.id   AF-A0A948Z4K5-F1
#
_cell.length_a   1.000
_cell.length_b   1.000
_cell.length_c   1.000
_cell.angle_alpha   90.00
_cell.angle_beta   90.00
_cell.angle_gamma   90.00
#
_symmetry.space_group_name_H-M   'P 1'
#
loop_
_entity.id
_entity.type
_entity.pdbx_description
1 polymer ?
#
loop_
_entity_poly.entity_id
_entity_poly.type
_entity_poly.pdbx_seq_one_letter_code
_entity_poly.pdbx_strand_id
1 'polypeptide(L)'
;MGTIAERIDKKISKVKRWKEANPGASWENPDIESAEPKIYIPKEMLNSDVYRGLSRVAMLLLQDFFAKRIMKQASKKKWYCENNGNIIFPVREAVKKGFSKNQFRDGIDELQSKGFIDITHQGKGGRKPLNGIADCSLYWIDNRWKQYGTPEFKPAMNPRRKDTRQGRGWALVMNNPKTKKEILEKRKKKL
;
A
#
# COMPACT_ATOMS: atom_id res chain seq x y z
N MET A 1 25.79 -34.18 16.73
CA MET A 1 24.90 -33.35 15.91
C MET A 1 25.49 -33.30 14.51
N GLY A 2 24.79 -33.79 13.49
CA GLY A 2 25.33 -33.83 12.12
C GLY A 2 25.55 -32.43 11.54
N THR A 3 26.52 -32.32 10.63
CA THR A 3 26.88 -31.08 9.95
C THR A 3 25.70 -30.51 9.13
N ILE A 4 25.79 -29.23 8.74
CA ILE A 4 24.77 -28.59 7.89
C ILE A 4 24.61 -29.35 6.57
N ALA A 5 25.71 -29.84 5.99
CA ALA A 5 25.72 -30.63 4.78
C ALA A 5 24.93 -31.94 4.93
N GLU A 6 25.20 -32.72 5.98
CA GLU A 6 24.47 -33.97 6.26
C GLU A 6 22.96 -33.75 6.44
N ARG A 7 22.57 -32.63 7.06
CA ARG A 7 21.15 -32.27 7.21
C ARG A 7 20.50 -31.93 5.87
N ILE A 8 21.22 -31.28 4.97
CA ILE A 8 20.74 -30.97 3.62
C ILE A 8 20.61 -32.26 2.81
N ASP A 9 21.61 -33.13 2.82
CA ASP A 9 21.59 -34.42 2.11
C ASP A 9 20.44 -35.32 2.59
N LYS A 10 20.19 -35.34 3.90
CA LYS A 10 19.05 -36.05 4.48
C LYS A 10 17.70 -35.48 4.03
N LYS A 11 17.60 -34.16 3.83
CA LYS A 11 16.40 -33.53 3.25
C LYS A 11 16.23 -33.88 1.76
N ILE A 12 17.31 -33.82 0.98
CA ILE A 12 17.29 -34.12 -0.46
C ILE A 12 16.87 -35.58 -0.69
N SER A 13 17.48 -36.52 0.02
CA SER A 13 17.12 -37.95 -0.03
C SER A 13 15.67 -38.22 0.39
N LYS A 14 15.16 -37.51 1.41
CA LYS A 14 13.74 -37.60 1.82
C LYS A 14 12.80 -37.09 0.73
N VAL A 15 13.12 -35.95 0.11
CA VAL A 15 12.33 -35.41 -1.00
C VAL A 15 12.36 -36.36 -2.20
N LYS A 16 13.51 -36.97 -2.51
CA LYS A 16 13.64 -37.94 -3.60
C LYS A 16 12.77 -39.18 -3.37
N ARG A 17 12.84 -39.78 -2.18
CA ARG A 17 11.96 -40.90 -1.79
C ARG A 17 10.48 -40.54 -1.86
N TRP A 18 10.12 -39.34 -1.43
CA TRP A 18 8.73 -38.86 -1.51
C TRP A 18 8.25 -38.71 -2.96
N LYS A 19 9.09 -38.17 -3.86
CA LYS A 19 8.76 -38.05 -5.29
C LYS A 19 8.64 -39.41 -5.96
N GLU A 20 9.52 -40.37 -5.65
CA GLU A 20 9.46 -41.74 -6.14
C GLU A 20 8.18 -42.46 -5.66
N ALA A 21 7.77 -42.22 -4.41
CA ALA A 21 6.56 -42.79 -3.83
C ALA A 21 5.25 -42.11 -4.30
N ASN A 22 5.33 -40.92 -4.91
CA ASN A 22 4.17 -40.14 -5.36
C ASN A 22 4.36 -39.66 -6.81
N PRO A 23 4.43 -40.58 -7.79
CA PRO A 23 4.57 -40.21 -9.19
C PRO A 23 3.35 -39.40 -9.65
N GLY A 24 3.59 -38.19 -10.19
CA GLY A 24 2.53 -37.25 -10.60
C GLY A 24 2.13 -36.23 -9.54
N ALA A 25 2.53 -36.39 -8.27
CA ALA A 25 2.33 -35.37 -7.25
C ALA A 25 3.39 -34.26 -7.43
N SER A 26 2.98 -33.16 -8.05
CA SER A 26 3.79 -31.95 -8.15
C SER A 26 3.49 -31.01 -6.98
N TRP A 27 4.53 -30.40 -6.40
CA TRP A 27 4.37 -29.22 -5.53
C TRP A 27 4.16 -27.94 -6.35
N GLU A 28 4.44 -27.99 -7.64
CA GLU A 28 4.07 -26.94 -8.59
C GLU A 28 2.60 -27.14 -8.89
N ASN A 29 1.81 -26.12 -8.60
CA ASN A 29 0.39 -26.12 -8.91
C ASN A 29 0.27 -25.84 -10.42
N PRO A 30 0.00 -26.86 -11.26
CA PRO A 30 0.06 -26.74 -12.72
C PRO A 30 -0.99 -25.76 -13.26
N ASP A 31 -2.00 -25.43 -12.45
CA ASP A 31 -3.06 -24.46 -12.76
C ASP A 31 -2.65 -23.00 -12.48
N ILE A 32 -1.44 -22.73 -11.97
CA ILE A 32 -0.92 -21.36 -11.83
C ILE A 32 -0.21 -20.96 -13.12
N GLU A 33 -0.91 -21.05 -14.25
CA GLU A 33 -0.56 -20.25 -15.41
C GLU A 33 -1.10 -18.83 -15.15
N SER A 34 -0.43 -18.07 -14.27
CA SER A 34 -0.94 -16.75 -13.92
C SER A 34 -0.68 -15.78 -15.09
N ALA A 35 -1.67 -15.66 -15.97
CA ALA A 35 -1.80 -14.51 -16.88
C ALA A 35 -1.92 -13.17 -16.11
N GLU A 36 -1.96 -13.22 -14.78
CA GLU A 36 -2.10 -12.08 -13.89
C GLU A 36 -0.86 -11.15 -13.92
N PRO A 37 -1.10 -9.83 -13.84
CA PRO A 37 -0.03 -8.85 -13.82
C PRO A 37 0.83 -8.98 -12.56
N LYS A 38 2.15 -9.04 -12.76
CA LYS A 38 3.14 -9.15 -11.67
C LYS A 38 3.44 -7.79 -11.06
N ILE A 39 3.58 -7.76 -9.73
CA ILE A 39 4.07 -6.58 -8.99
C ILE A 39 5.59 -6.66 -8.88
N TYR A 40 6.29 -5.64 -9.35
CA TYR A 40 7.75 -5.55 -9.27
C TYR A 40 8.19 -4.67 -8.09
N ILE A 41 8.93 -5.26 -7.15
CA ILE A 41 9.55 -4.55 -6.02
C ILE A 41 11.06 -4.73 -6.11
N PRO A 42 11.86 -3.64 -6.17
CA PRO A 42 13.31 -3.75 -6.19
C PRO A 42 13.86 -4.44 -4.94
N LYS A 43 14.87 -5.31 -5.10
CA LYS A 43 15.54 -5.98 -3.98
C LYS A 43 16.13 -4.99 -2.97
N GLU A 44 16.68 -3.87 -3.47
CA GLU A 44 17.17 -2.76 -2.65
C GLU A 44 16.09 -2.21 -1.72
N MET A 45 14.87 -2.04 -2.23
CA MET A 45 13.74 -1.57 -1.43
C MET A 45 13.36 -2.58 -0.35
N LEU A 46 13.24 -3.86 -0.70
CA LEU A 46 12.92 -4.93 0.27
C LEU A 46 13.95 -5.07 1.41
N ASN A 47 15.20 -4.71 1.13
CA ASN A 47 16.29 -4.75 2.10
C ASN A 47 16.47 -3.44 2.87
N SER A 48 15.80 -2.36 2.46
CA SER A 48 15.92 -1.07 3.13
C SER A 48 15.19 -1.05 4.47
N ASP A 49 15.82 -0.44 5.48
CA ASP A 49 15.21 -0.25 6.80
C ASP A 49 13.96 0.64 6.72
N VAL A 50 13.94 1.58 5.77
CA VAL A 50 12.81 2.49 5.52
C VAL A 50 11.56 1.71 5.11
N TYR A 51 11.70 0.75 4.19
CA TYR A 51 10.60 -0.11 3.75
C TYR A 51 10.19 -1.10 4.85
N ARG A 52 11.16 -1.71 5.53
CA ARG A 52 10.90 -2.67 6.62
C ARG A 52 10.26 -2.01 7.84
N GLY A 53 10.52 -0.73 8.05
CA GLY A 53 9.89 0.08 9.09
C GLY A 53 8.52 0.64 8.70
N LEU A 54 7.97 0.34 7.51
CA LEU A 54 6.60 0.72 7.16
C LEU A 54 5.58 0.00 8.03
N SER A 55 4.51 0.69 8.39
CA SER A 55 3.33 0.02 8.94
C SER A 55 2.78 -1.00 7.93
N ARG A 56 2.14 -2.07 8.44
CA ARG A 56 1.50 -3.07 7.59
C ARG A 56 0.55 -2.43 6.57
N VAL A 57 -0.19 -1.41 6.98
CA VAL A 57 -1.13 -0.69 6.11
C VAL A 57 -0.38 0.05 5.01
N ALA A 58 0.63 0.84 5.35
CA ALA A 58 1.42 1.58 4.36
C ALA A 58 2.12 0.63 3.37
N MET A 59 2.66 -0.48 3.85
CA MET A 59 3.28 -1.49 2.99
C MET A 59 2.30 -2.09 1.97
N LEU A 60 1.09 -2.46 2.39
CA LEU A 60 0.06 -2.97 1.48
C LEU A 60 -0.41 -1.90 0.50
N LEU A 61 -0.57 -0.65 0.94
CA LEU A 61 -0.92 0.45 0.05
C LEU A 61 0.16 0.73 -0.99
N LEU A 62 1.44 0.64 -0.61
CA LEU A 62 2.55 0.77 -1.56
C LEU A 62 2.51 -0.33 -2.63
N GLN A 63 2.20 -1.57 -2.23
CA GLN A 63 2.00 -2.67 -3.17
C GLN A 63 0.79 -2.43 -4.09
N ASP A 64 -0.30 -1.88 -3.57
CA ASP A 64 -1.45 -1.47 -4.38
C ASP A 64 -1.10 -0.37 -5.39
N PHE A 65 -0.28 0.62 -4.99
CA PHE A 65 0.26 1.62 -5.92
C PHE A 65 1.11 0.96 -7.00
N PHE A 66 1.92 -0.03 -6.62
CA PHE A 66 2.76 -0.75 -7.56
C PHE A 66 1.97 -1.58 -8.56
N ALA A 67 0.84 -2.16 -8.14
CA ALA A 67 -0.09 -2.87 -9.01
C ALA A 67 -0.81 -1.93 -9.99
N LYS A 68 -0.94 -0.65 -9.66
CA LYS A 68 -1.56 0.38 -10.51
C LYS A 68 -0.61 1.05 -11.51
N ARG A 69 0.68 0.72 -11.46
CA ARG A 69 1.65 1.25 -12.42
C ARG A 69 1.44 0.63 -13.78
N ILE A 70 1.45 1.48 -14.80
CA ILE A 70 1.59 1.06 -16.19
C ILE A 70 3.07 1.15 -16.52
N MET A 71 3.73 0.00 -16.64
CA MET A 71 5.14 -0.07 -16.96
C MET A 71 5.32 -0.16 -18.47
N LYS A 72 6.08 0.78 -19.05
CA LYS A 72 6.49 0.75 -20.46
C LYS A 72 7.97 0.50 -20.57
N GLN A 73 8.34 -0.31 -21.56
CA GLN A 73 9.72 -0.57 -21.89
C GLN A 73 10.23 0.57 -22.79
N ALA A 74 11.21 1.33 -22.30
CA ALA A 74 11.92 2.33 -23.12
C ALA A 74 13.06 1.69 -23.92
N SER A 75 13.71 0.66 -23.36
CA SER A 75 14.75 -0.11 -24.03
C SER A 75 14.85 -1.52 -23.44
N LYS A 76 15.65 -2.41 -24.06
CA LYS A 76 15.84 -3.80 -23.59
C LYS A 76 16.11 -3.91 -22.07
N LYS A 77 16.76 -2.91 -21.46
CA LYS A 77 17.14 -2.89 -20.04
C LYS A 77 16.44 -1.80 -19.21
N LYS A 78 15.64 -0.92 -19.83
CA LYS A 78 15.08 0.26 -19.15
C LYS A 78 13.56 0.26 -19.25
N TRP A 79 12.94 0.25 -18.08
CA TRP A 79 11.50 0.39 -17.91
C TRP A 79 11.21 1.70 -17.19
N TYR A 80 10.08 2.31 -17.52
CA TYR A 80 9.57 3.48 -16.82
C TYR A 80 8.08 3.31 -16.55
N CYS A 81 7.59 4.00 -15.52
CA CYS A 81 6.18 4.06 -15.23
C CYS A 81 5.56 5.17 -16.10
N GLU A 82 4.77 4.79 -17.09
CA GLU A 82 4.14 5.72 -18.04
C GLU A 82 3.14 6.64 -17.34
N ASN A 83 2.32 6.07 -16.45
CA ASN A 83 1.32 6.81 -15.71
C ASN A 83 1.86 7.40 -14.40
N ASN A 84 3.18 7.52 -14.23
CA ASN A 84 3.72 8.11 -13.01
C ASN A 84 3.26 9.56 -12.87
N GLY A 85 2.75 9.93 -11.70
CA GLY A 85 2.12 11.23 -11.49
C GLY A 85 0.65 11.31 -11.88
N ASN A 86 0.13 10.30 -12.59
CA ASN A 86 -1.26 10.15 -12.96
C ASN A 86 -1.88 8.89 -12.34
N ILE A 87 -1.24 8.31 -11.33
CA ILE A 87 -1.75 7.11 -10.65
C ILE A 87 -2.95 7.53 -9.81
N ILE A 88 -4.10 6.87 -10.03
CA ILE A 88 -5.35 7.14 -9.32
C ILE A 88 -5.61 6.00 -8.32
N PHE A 89 -5.69 6.36 -7.04
CA PHE A 89 -6.10 5.44 -5.98
C PHE A 89 -7.14 6.10 -5.07
N PRO A 90 -8.43 5.99 -5.40
CA PRO A 90 -9.49 6.63 -4.64
C PRO A 90 -9.77 5.90 -3.31
N VAL A 91 -10.18 6.65 -2.29
CA VAL A 91 -10.54 6.10 -0.97
C VAL A 91 -11.61 5.00 -1.08
N ARG A 92 -12.57 5.13 -2.01
CA ARG A 92 -13.61 4.11 -2.23
C ARG A 92 -13.02 2.76 -2.63
N GLU A 93 -11.96 2.77 -3.44
CA GLU A 93 -11.28 1.55 -3.84
C GLU A 93 -10.53 0.93 -2.67
N ALA A 94 -9.81 1.74 -1.89
CA ALA A 94 -9.15 1.27 -0.68
C ALA A 94 -10.13 0.65 0.33
N VAL A 95 -11.32 1.25 0.48
CA VAL A 95 -12.38 0.68 1.33
C VAL A 95 -12.88 -0.66 0.81
N LYS A 96 -13.04 -0.83 -0.50
CA LYS A 96 -13.38 -2.14 -1.09
C LYS A 96 -12.31 -3.20 -0.83
N LYS A 97 -11.04 -2.78 -0.74
CA LYS A 97 -9.90 -3.64 -0.38
C LYS A 97 -9.76 -3.90 1.13
N GLY A 98 -10.68 -3.38 1.96
CA GLY A 98 -10.73 -3.63 3.40
C GLY A 98 -10.02 -2.58 4.27
N PHE A 99 -9.51 -1.49 3.69
CA PHE A 99 -8.95 -0.39 4.48
C PHE A 99 -10.02 0.55 5.00
N SER A 100 -9.96 0.95 6.26
CA SER A 100 -10.74 2.09 6.73
C SER A 100 -10.23 3.39 6.08
N LYS A 101 -11.10 4.41 6.02
CA LYS A 101 -10.71 5.74 5.49
C LYS A 101 -9.53 6.35 6.24
N ASN A 102 -9.46 6.12 7.55
CA ASN A 102 -8.37 6.60 8.39
C ASN A 102 -7.07 5.86 8.09
N GLN A 103 -7.10 4.52 8.02
CA GLN A 103 -5.95 3.71 7.62
C GLN A 103 -5.40 4.13 6.25
N PHE A 104 -6.29 4.35 5.28
CA PHE A 104 -5.86 4.83 3.97
C PHE A 104 -5.14 6.19 4.09
N ARG A 105 -5.76 7.18 4.75
CA ARG A 105 -5.17 8.50 4.96
C ARG A 105 -3.81 8.41 5.66
N ASP A 106 -3.74 7.69 6.77
CA ASP A 106 -2.55 7.60 7.61
C ASP A 106 -1.43 6.84 6.88
N GLY A 107 -1.78 5.82 6.09
CA GLY A 107 -0.83 5.12 5.23
C GLY A 107 -0.30 6.00 4.10
N ILE A 108 -1.13 6.84 3.47
CA ILE A 108 -0.66 7.83 2.49
C ILE A 108 0.31 8.83 3.14
N ASP A 109 -0.02 9.34 4.34
CA ASP A 109 0.87 10.25 5.09
C ASP A 109 2.22 9.59 5.37
N GLU A 110 2.21 8.34 5.83
CA GLU A 110 3.42 7.58 6.10
C GLU A 110 4.27 7.39 4.83
N LEU A 111 3.66 6.91 3.73
CA LEU A 111 4.37 6.69 2.47
C LEU A 111 4.95 7.98 1.89
N GLN A 112 4.23 9.10 2.01
CA GLN A 112 4.72 10.40 1.55
C GLN A 112 5.87 10.90 2.44
N SER A 113 5.74 10.77 3.76
CA SER A 113 6.77 11.18 4.72
C SER A 113 8.08 10.43 4.55
N LYS A 114 8.01 9.14 4.18
CA LYS A 114 9.17 8.28 3.93
C LYS A 114 9.69 8.35 2.50
N GLY A 115 9.05 9.15 1.63
CA GLY A 115 9.52 9.38 0.26
C GLY A 115 9.26 8.23 -0.71
N PHE A 116 8.28 7.37 -0.45
CA PHE A 116 7.83 6.33 -1.39
C PHE A 116 6.85 6.86 -2.43
N ILE A 117 6.04 7.84 -2.04
CA ILE A 117 5.08 8.49 -2.94
C ILE A 117 5.12 10.01 -2.77
N ASP A 118 4.54 10.70 -3.73
CA ASP A 118 4.15 12.10 -3.62
C ASP A 118 2.77 12.32 -4.24
N ILE A 119 2.14 13.45 -3.94
CA ILE A 119 0.80 13.80 -4.44
C ILE A 119 0.96 14.85 -5.54
N THR A 120 0.80 14.48 -6.80
CA THR A 120 0.88 15.46 -7.90
C THR A 120 -0.30 16.40 -7.89
N HIS A 121 -1.49 15.87 -7.63
CA HIS A 121 -2.73 16.65 -7.54
C HIS A 121 -3.57 16.17 -6.37
N GLN A 122 -4.00 17.10 -5.52
CA GLN A 122 -4.89 16.80 -4.40
C GLN A 122 -6.33 17.12 -4.81
N GLY A 123 -7.12 16.09 -5.07
CA GLY A 123 -8.52 16.25 -5.47
C GLY A 123 -9.36 16.93 -4.40
N LYS A 124 -10.25 17.82 -4.81
CA LYS A 124 -11.22 18.50 -3.95
C LYS A 124 -12.50 17.66 -3.93
N GLY A 125 -12.57 16.71 -3.00
CA GLY A 125 -13.72 15.83 -2.85
C GLY A 125 -15.06 16.58 -2.73
N GLY A 126 -16.15 15.98 -3.23
CA GLY A 126 -17.52 16.47 -3.03
C GLY A 126 -18.20 17.09 -4.26
N ARG A 127 -17.55 17.13 -5.43
CA ARG A 127 -18.20 17.53 -6.68
C ARG A 127 -18.58 16.31 -7.52
N LYS A 128 -19.82 16.30 -8.03
CA LYS A 128 -20.21 15.35 -9.07
C LYS A 128 -19.33 15.59 -10.30
N PRO A 129 -18.85 14.55 -10.97
CA PRO A 129 -18.10 14.71 -12.20
C PRO A 129 -18.98 15.38 -13.26
N LEU A 130 -18.50 16.46 -13.87
CA LEU A 130 -19.23 17.10 -14.98
C LEU A 130 -19.22 16.19 -16.23
N ASN A 131 -18.11 15.47 -16.45
CA ASN A 131 -17.85 14.63 -17.63
C ASN A 131 -17.49 13.18 -17.25
N GLY A 132 -18.09 12.64 -16.18
CA GLY A 132 -17.82 11.27 -15.69
C GLY A 132 -16.52 11.09 -14.86
N ILE A 133 -15.54 11.98 -14.97
CA ILE A 133 -14.29 11.96 -14.17
C ILE A 133 -14.41 12.92 -12.98
N ALA A 134 -14.45 12.37 -11.77
CA ALA A 134 -14.50 13.17 -10.54
C ALA A 134 -13.09 13.71 -10.24
N ASP A 135 -13.02 14.86 -9.59
CA ASP A 135 -11.76 15.42 -9.12
C ASP A 135 -11.10 14.45 -8.10
N CYS A 136 -10.07 13.74 -8.55
CA CYS A 136 -9.41 12.66 -7.82
C CYS A 136 -7.98 13.04 -7.50
N SER A 137 -7.46 12.54 -6.37
CA SER A 137 -6.03 12.67 -6.09
C SER A 137 -5.21 11.84 -7.08
N LEU A 138 -4.14 12.46 -7.58
CA LEU A 138 -3.13 11.84 -8.42
C LEU A 138 -1.84 11.67 -7.63
N TYR A 139 -1.18 10.55 -7.85
CA TYR A 139 0.01 10.14 -7.09
C TYR A 139 1.20 9.88 -8.01
N TRP A 140 2.38 10.19 -7.47
CA TRP A 140 3.68 9.90 -8.04
C TRP A 140 4.37 8.87 -7.16
N ILE A 141 5.00 7.86 -7.76
CA ILE A 141 5.89 6.93 -7.05
C ILE A 141 7.30 7.49 -7.12
N ASP A 142 7.91 7.63 -5.95
CA ASP A 142 9.15 8.36 -5.76
C ASP A 142 10.27 7.44 -5.25
N ASN A 143 11.51 7.85 -5.49
CA ASN A 143 12.72 7.19 -5.03
C ASN A 143 13.41 7.95 -3.87
N ARG A 144 12.81 9.04 -3.37
CA ARG A 144 13.33 9.81 -2.21
C ARG A 144 13.57 8.95 -0.97
N TRP A 145 12.84 7.84 -0.82
CA TRP A 145 13.06 6.87 0.26
C TRP A 145 14.51 6.36 0.33
N LYS A 146 15.26 6.38 -0.77
CA LYS A 146 16.70 6.00 -0.79
C LYS A 146 17.59 6.92 0.04
N GLN A 147 17.19 8.19 0.15
CA GLN A 147 17.89 9.21 0.93
C GLN A 147 17.26 9.41 2.31
N TYR A 148 16.25 8.62 2.69
CA TYR A 148 15.56 8.82 3.96
C TYR A 148 16.51 8.68 5.15
N GLY A 149 16.46 9.65 6.07
CA GLY A 149 17.34 9.70 7.24
C GLY A 149 18.73 10.30 6.97
N THR A 150 19.05 10.67 5.72
CA THR A 150 20.30 11.40 5.41
C THR A 150 20.03 12.91 5.32
N PRO A 151 21.07 13.76 5.43
CA PRO A 151 20.94 15.21 5.21
C PRO A 151 20.45 15.58 3.81
N GLU A 152 20.58 14.67 2.83
CA GLU A 152 20.11 14.88 1.46
C GLU A 152 18.61 14.60 1.29
N PHE A 153 17.94 14.06 2.32
CA PHE A 153 16.53 13.73 2.23
C PHE A 153 15.68 14.97 1.95
N LYS A 154 15.01 14.96 0.79
CA LYS A 154 14.11 16.05 0.41
C LYS A 154 12.70 15.80 0.94
N PRO A 155 12.03 16.81 1.53
CA PRO A 155 10.63 16.70 1.90
C PRO A 155 9.74 16.50 0.65
N ALA A 156 8.49 16.10 0.88
CA ALA A 156 7.52 15.95 -0.21
C ALA A 156 7.32 17.28 -0.94
N MET A 157 7.26 17.24 -2.26
CA MET A 157 7.06 18.42 -3.09
C MET A 157 5.68 19.02 -2.84
N ASN A 158 4.68 18.15 -2.65
CA ASN A 158 3.30 18.58 -2.39
C ASN A 158 2.72 17.79 -1.21
N PRO A 159 3.08 18.16 0.04
CA PRO A 159 2.63 17.46 1.22
C PRO A 159 1.10 17.51 1.34
N ARG A 160 0.50 16.38 1.73
CA ARG A 160 -0.96 16.30 1.89
C ARG A 160 -1.44 17.35 2.88
N ARG A 161 -2.35 18.22 2.43
CA ARG A 161 -2.95 19.21 3.33
C ARG A 161 -3.95 18.51 4.25
N LYS A 162 -3.68 18.55 5.56
CA LYS A 162 -4.60 18.05 6.59
C LYS A 162 -5.81 18.99 6.64
N ASP A 163 -7.01 18.42 6.64
CA ASP A 163 -8.22 19.20 6.92
C ASP A 163 -8.22 19.55 8.41
N THR A 164 -7.91 20.81 8.71
CA THR A 164 -7.89 21.37 10.07
C THR A 164 -9.16 22.14 10.40
N ARG A 165 -10.14 22.18 9.48
CA ARG A 165 -11.40 22.90 9.70
C ARG A 165 -12.11 22.31 10.91
N GLN A 166 -12.41 23.18 11.88
CA GLN A 166 -13.15 22.81 13.08
C GLN A 166 -14.66 23.02 12.88
N GLY A 167 -15.47 22.55 13.83
CA GLY A 167 -16.90 22.83 13.85
C GLY A 167 -17.74 22.11 12.78
N ARG A 168 -17.37 20.89 12.40
CA ARG A 168 -18.15 20.05 11.47
C ARG A 168 -18.20 18.59 11.93
N GLY A 169 -19.25 17.88 11.49
CA GLY A 169 -19.39 16.43 11.67
C GLY A 169 -19.50 15.99 13.15
N TRP A 170 -19.05 14.76 13.43
CA TRP A 170 -19.13 14.15 14.77
C TRP A 170 -18.39 14.96 15.86
N ALA A 171 -17.33 15.67 15.50
CA ALA A 171 -16.59 16.49 16.46
C ALA A 171 -17.48 17.60 17.05
N LEU A 172 -18.29 18.27 16.21
CA LEU A 172 -19.22 19.30 16.69
C LEU A 172 -20.33 18.72 17.57
N VAL A 173 -20.87 17.55 17.18
CA VAL A 173 -21.91 16.85 17.95
C VAL A 173 -21.39 16.40 19.32
N MET A 174 -20.14 15.90 19.40
CA MET A 174 -19.53 15.49 20.68
C MET A 174 -19.03 16.66 21.52
N ASN A 175 -18.72 17.81 20.91
CA ASN A 175 -18.34 19.01 21.64
C ASN A 175 -19.53 19.67 22.36
N ASN A 176 -20.77 19.41 21.94
CA ASN A 176 -21.96 19.84 22.66
C ASN A 176 -22.23 18.91 23.86
N PRO A 177 -22.13 19.40 25.11
CA PRO A 177 -22.28 18.55 26.31
C PRO A 177 -23.64 17.88 26.39
N LYS A 178 -24.71 18.56 25.97
CA LYS A 178 -26.09 18.03 26.02
C LYS A 178 -26.24 16.87 25.06
N THR A 179 -25.86 17.07 23.79
CA THR A 179 -25.97 16.06 22.74
C THR A 179 -25.09 14.84 23.05
N LYS A 180 -23.86 15.06 23.55
CA LYS A 180 -22.97 13.99 24.00
C LYS A 180 -23.60 13.13 25.10
N LYS A 181 -24.23 13.76 26.10
CA LYS A 181 -24.90 13.04 27.21
C LYS A 181 -26.05 12.17 26.70
N GLU A 182 -26.91 12.72 25.84
CA GLU A 182 -28.02 11.97 25.22
C GLU A 182 -27.55 10.76 24.42
N ILE A 183 -26.46 10.89 23.65
CA ILE A 183 -25.90 9.80 22.84
C ILE A 183 -25.36 8.68 23.74
N LEU A 184 -24.66 9.04 24.82
CA LEU A 184 -24.12 8.07 25.78
C LEU A 184 -25.23 7.33 26.52
N GLU A 185 -26.30 8.01 26.92
CA GLU A 185 -27.47 7.39 27.54
C GLU A 185 -28.20 6.44 26.58
N LYS A 186 -28.40 6.84 25.32
CA LYS A 186 -28.99 5.97 24.28
C LYS A 186 -28.15 4.72 24.02
N ARG A 187 -26.82 4.82 24.09
CA ARG A 187 -25.92 3.66 23.95
C ARG A 187 -25.99 2.72 25.15
N LYS A 188 -26.08 3.25 26.37
CA LYS A 188 -26.26 2.45 27.60
C LYS A 188 -27.58 1.69 27.62
N LYS A 189 -28.67 2.26 27.10
CA LYS A 189 -29.98 1.60 27.01
C LYS A 189 -30.07 0.48 25.97
N LYS A 190 -29.08 0.37 25.08
CA LYS A 190 -29.08 -0.58 23.96
C LYS A 190 -28.18 -1.80 24.21
N LEU A 191 -27.48 -1.81 25.34
CA LEU A 191 -26.75 -2.94 25.92
C LEU A 191 -27.64 -3.57 26.99
#